data_AF-A0A4P7IBF7-F1
#
_entry.id   AF-A0A4P7IBF7-F1
#
_cell.length_a   1.000
_cell.length_b   1.000
_cell.length_c   1.000
_cell.angle_alpha   90.00
_cell.angle_beta   90.00
_cell.angle_gamma   90.00
#
_symmetry.space_group_name_H-M   'P 1'
#
loop_
_entity.id
_entity.type
_entity.pdbx_description
1 polymer ?
#
loop_
_entity_poly.entity_id
_entity_poly.type
_entity_poly.pdbx_seq_one_letter_code
_entity_poly.pdbx_strand_id
1 'polypeptide(L)'
;MGMTPSRLPVSRRLRWGGRDSSQASRTSGFSLFRTPGASRYRERMLRGGFRAATVVAVVMTFAMLLIAWAYDLPVRDPDGVSVPTWVRLPLIVAAAVALDVVIRWVVLLRREEVGGLTALRTVVRDRWHRDQVWFTVSGLVAWYASYVAFRNLKNYVPFVNDRLWDTELARLDRLLWLGNDPATVLHHVLGTGLAAQVLTVVYVLWIGLVPATLAIALVWTRFSRTGAWFVTAVSMNWLFGAAVYYAFPSLGPIYSAPGDFDDLPRTFNTTIQEWLLEDRVEVLADPSATQAVQTIAAFASLHVAITVTLCLFLEIIRLPAWIRVSAWVFAGLTVLSTVYLGWHFFVDVLGGVVIGALSLAVAAWATGSSLRRRPYAWSAPTAERKRPAYSPASPSS
;
A
#
# COMPACT_ATOMS: atom_id res chain seq x y z
N MET A 1 49.96 73.08 -5.32
CA MET A 1 49.47 71.70 -5.57
C MET A 1 50.67 70.77 -5.51
N GLY A 2 50.90 70.18 -4.35
CA GLY A 2 52.10 69.41 -4.07
C GLY A 2 52.27 69.13 -2.58
N MET A 3 53.15 68.16 -2.31
CA MET A 3 53.94 67.95 -1.09
C MET A 3 53.25 67.52 0.22
N THR A 4 53.56 66.27 0.64
CA THR A 4 54.29 65.87 1.88
C THR A 4 54.41 66.86 3.06
N PRO A 5 54.91 66.46 4.27
CA PRO A 5 54.87 65.19 5.02
C PRO A 5 54.67 65.40 6.57
N SER A 6 54.90 64.33 7.34
CA SER A 6 55.52 64.30 8.70
C SER A 6 54.62 64.27 9.95
N ARG A 7 54.74 63.20 10.76
CA ARG A 7 55.53 63.14 12.02
C ARG A 7 55.23 61.85 12.81
N LEU A 8 56.28 61.07 13.07
CA LEU A 8 56.45 60.16 14.22
C LEU A 8 56.62 61.01 15.51
N PRO A 9 56.40 60.52 16.77
CA PRO A 9 57.28 59.51 17.38
C PRO A 9 56.74 58.61 18.55
N VAL A 10 57.30 57.38 18.60
CA VAL A 10 58.05 56.75 19.72
C VAL A 10 57.39 56.33 21.04
N SER A 11 57.59 55.02 21.32
CA SER A 11 57.75 54.31 22.63
C SER A 11 56.48 53.93 23.41
N ARG A 12 56.33 52.75 24.05
CA ARG A 12 57.29 51.95 24.84
C ARG A 12 56.88 50.46 24.94
N ARG A 13 57.91 49.61 24.95
CA ARG A 13 58.12 48.37 25.76
C ARG A 13 57.30 47.09 25.49
N LEU A 14 57.98 46.17 24.79
CA LEU A 14 58.40 44.83 25.27
C LEU A 14 57.69 44.24 26.51
N ARG A 15 57.07 43.06 26.33
CA ARG A 15 57.38 41.89 27.16
C ARG A 15 57.20 40.58 26.40
N TRP A 16 58.15 39.70 26.68
CA TRP A 16 58.45 38.41 26.08
C TRP A 16 57.75 37.27 26.85
N GLY A 17 57.55 36.13 26.18
CA GLY A 17 57.17 34.84 26.75
C GLY A 17 56.10 34.20 25.87
N GLY A 18 56.29 33.05 25.23
CA GLY A 18 57.24 31.95 25.40
C GLY A 18 56.44 30.70 25.03
N ARG A 19 56.98 29.92 24.09
CA ARG A 19 56.80 28.47 23.80
C ARG A 19 55.73 27.71 24.62
N ASP A 20 54.90 26.84 24.06
CA ASP A 20 55.30 25.61 23.36
C ASP A 20 54.11 24.87 22.72
N SER A 21 54.48 23.90 21.89
CA SER A 21 53.72 22.90 21.11
C SER A 21 52.74 22.00 21.89
N SER A 22 51.66 21.59 21.22
CA SER A 22 51.24 20.17 21.15
C SER A 22 50.02 19.95 20.23
N GLN A 23 50.24 19.19 19.16
CA GLN A 23 49.19 18.36 18.56
C GLN A 23 48.88 17.22 19.53
N ALA A 24 47.60 16.92 19.77
CA ALA A 24 47.08 15.54 19.79
C ALA A 24 45.56 15.50 20.00
N SER A 25 44.92 14.74 19.12
CA SER A 25 43.58 14.17 19.16
C SER A 25 43.01 13.79 20.54
N ARG A 26 41.69 14.00 20.75
CA ARG A 26 40.68 12.90 20.82
C ARG A 26 39.29 13.40 21.26
N THR A 27 38.30 12.98 20.46
CA THR A 27 36.93 12.58 20.83
C THR A 27 36.00 13.62 21.47
N SER A 28 35.36 14.45 20.64
CA SER A 28 34.07 15.06 20.95
C SER A 28 32.93 14.07 20.66
N GLY A 29 32.39 13.48 21.73
CA GLY A 29 31.11 12.76 21.67
C GLY A 29 29.98 13.76 21.42
N PHE A 30 29.61 13.96 20.15
CA PHE A 30 28.42 14.73 19.77
C PHE A 30 27.15 13.93 20.06
N SER A 31 26.63 14.05 21.28
CA SER A 31 25.24 13.74 21.60
C SER A 31 24.38 14.95 21.25
N LEU A 32 23.88 15.02 20.02
CA LEU A 32 22.89 16.02 19.61
C LEU A 32 21.65 15.31 19.05
N PHE A 33 20.49 15.74 19.55
CA PHE A 33 19.12 15.30 19.24
C PHE A 33 18.56 14.10 20.03
N ARG A 34 18.37 14.31 21.34
CA ARG A 34 17.29 13.63 22.08
C ARG A 34 16.16 14.64 22.33
N THR A 35 15.25 14.77 21.38
CA THR A 35 14.01 15.54 21.60
C THR A 35 13.14 14.79 22.63
N PRO A 36 12.65 15.44 23.71
CA PRO A 36 11.90 14.78 24.80
C PRO A 36 10.55 14.12 24.42
N GLY A 37 10.18 14.08 23.14
CA GLY A 37 8.99 13.39 22.61
C GLY A 37 9.28 12.23 21.65
N ALA A 38 10.50 12.14 21.10
CA ALA A 38 10.84 11.11 20.11
C ALA A 38 10.92 9.70 20.72
N SER A 39 11.34 9.58 21.99
CA SER A 39 11.37 8.30 22.71
C SER A 39 9.97 7.76 22.98
N ARG A 40 9.04 8.60 23.48
CA ARG A 40 7.64 8.22 23.76
C ARG A 40 6.84 7.90 22.50
N TYR A 41 7.07 8.63 21.40
CA TYR A 41 6.45 8.32 20.11
C TYR A 41 6.95 6.99 19.53
N ARG A 42 8.27 6.77 19.59
CA ARG A 42 8.92 5.51 19.20
C ARG A 42 8.39 4.35 20.04
N GLU A 43 8.25 4.52 21.35
CA GLU A 43 7.73 3.48 22.26
C GLU A 43 6.24 3.15 22.02
N ARG A 44 5.40 4.16 21.75
CA ARG A 44 3.97 3.97 21.43
C ARG A 44 3.76 3.28 20.09
N MET A 45 4.54 3.64 19.07
CA MET A 45 4.50 2.96 17.77
C MET A 45 5.05 1.53 17.87
N LEU A 46 6.10 1.30 18.68
CA LEU A 46 6.72 -0.02 18.84
C LEU A 46 5.79 -1.03 19.50
N ARG A 47 4.96 -0.55 20.44
CA ARG A 47 3.97 -1.39 21.10
C ARG A 47 2.63 -1.44 20.36
N GLY A 48 2.41 -0.63 19.32
CA GLY A 48 1.07 -0.28 18.85
C GLY A 48 0.81 -0.03 17.37
N GLY A 49 1.84 0.04 16.52
CA GLY A 49 1.70 0.49 15.12
C GLY A 49 0.65 -0.28 14.33
N PHE A 50 0.68 -1.62 14.39
CA PHE A 50 -0.27 -2.49 13.68
C PHE A 50 -1.40 -3.02 14.54
N ARG A 51 -1.63 -2.53 15.76
CA ARG A 51 -2.70 -3.06 16.63
C ARG A 51 -4.05 -3.15 15.92
N ALA A 52 -4.42 -2.11 15.19
CA ALA A 52 -5.67 -2.09 14.42
C ALA A 52 -5.70 -3.18 13.34
N ALA A 53 -4.66 -3.28 12.51
CA ALA A 53 -4.55 -4.35 11.50
C ALA A 53 -4.52 -5.75 12.13
N THR A 54 -3.85 -5.93 13.28
CA THR A 54 -3.83 -7.19 14.03
C THR A 54 -5.20 -7.54 14.57
N VAL A 55 -5.96 -6.57 15.09
CA VAL A 55 -7.35 -6.81 15.53
C VAL A 55 -8.21 -7.25 14.36
N VAL A 56 -8.11 -6.59 13.19
CA VAL A 56 -8.81 -7.01 11.98
C VAL A 56 -8.43 -8.44 11.61
N ALA A 57 -7.13 -8.75 11.57
CA ALA A 57 -6.64 -10.08 11.27
C ALA A 57 -7.24 -11.13 12.22
N VAL A 58 -7.19 -10.88 13.54
CA VAL A 58 -7.75 -11.78 14.55
C VAL A 58 -9.26 -11.98 14.37
N VAL A 59 -10.01 -10.90 14.14
CA VAL A 59 -11.47 -10.98 13.90
C VAL A 59 -11.78 -11.81 12.66
N MET A 60 -11.06 -11.57 11.55
CA MET A 60 -11.26 -12.32 10.30
C MET A 60 -10.84 -13.78 10.44
N THR A 61 -9.70 -14.06 11.08
CA THR A 61 -9.24 -15.43 11.33
C THR A 61 -10.22 -16.16 12.24
N PHE A 62 -10.74 -15.52 13.27
CA PHE A 62 -11.77 -16.11 14.13
C PHE A 62 -13.04 -16.43 13.34
N ALA A 63 -13.54 -15.49 12.53
CA ALA A 63 -14.70 -15.72 11.66
C ALA A 63 -14.46 -16.87 10.67
N MET A 64 -13.28 -16.92 10.05
CA MET A 64 -12.87 -18.00 9.15
C MET A 64 -12.92 -19.35 9.86
N LEU A 65 -12.29 -19.47 11.03
CA LEU A 65 -12.25 -20.72 11.80
C LEU A 65 -13.64 -21.13 12.30
N LEU A 66 -14.46 -20.16 12.70
CA LEU A 66 -15.83 -20.41 13.16
C LEU A 66 -16.70 -20.98 12.02
N ILE A 67 -16.65 -20.39 10.83
CA ILE A 67 -17.40 -20.86 9.66
C ILE A 67 -16.85 -22.20 9.18
N ALA A 68 -15.53 -22.35 9.12
CA ALA A 68 -14.88 -23.61 8.79
C ALA A 68 -15.36 -24.75 9.71
N TRP A 69 -15.41 -24.50 11.02
CA TRP A 69 -15.91 -25.46 11.99
C TRP A 69 -17.42 -25.71 11.87
N ALA A 70 -18.22 -24.65 11.72
CA ALA A 70 -19.68 -24.77 11.68
C ALA A 70 -20.22 -25.49 10.43
N TYR A 71 -19.49 -25.41 9.32
CA TYR A 71 -19.88 -25.98 8.02
C TYR A 71 -18.97 -27.14 7.57
N ASP A 72 -18.08 -27.62 8.44
CA ASP A 72 -17.11 -28.70 8.15
C ASP A 72 -16.26 -28.45 6.88
N LEU A 73 -15.77 -27.21 6.74
CA LEU A 73 -14.98 -26.76 5.60
C LEU A 73 -13.48 -26.71 5.96
N PRO A 74 -12.58 -27.16 5.07
CA PRO A 74 -11.15 -27.08 5.32
C PRO A 74 -10.62 -25.65 5.14
N VAL A 75 -9.56 -25.33 5.88
CA VAL A 75 -8.81 -24.07 5.75
C VAL A 75 -7.65 -24.28 4.77
N ARG A 76 -7.55 -23.43 3.75
CA ARG A 76 -6.59 -23.56 2.65
C ARG A 76 -5.62 -22.38 2.55
N ASP A 77 -4.44 -22.63 1.98
CA ASP A 77 -3.57 -21.55 1.51
C ASP A 77 -4.09 -21.05 0.15
N PRO A 78 -4.36 -19.74 -0.03
CA PRO A 78 -5.24 -19.27 -1.10
C PRO A 78 -4.74 -19.35 -2.56
N ASP A 79 -3.48 -19.73 -2.80
CA ASP A 79 -2.81 -19.64 -4.12
C ASP A 79 -2.03 -20.92 -4.51
N GLY A 80 -2.53 -22.10 -4.09
CA GLY A 80 -1.80 -23.37 -4.02
C GLY A 80 -1.37 -24.09 -5.30
N VAL A 81 -0.82 -23.45 -6.34
CA VAL A 81 -0.34 -24.20 -7.54
C VAL A 81 1.05 -23.83 -8.09
N SER A 82 1.63 -22.64 -7.80
CA SER A 82 2.98 -22.29 -8.30
C SER A 82 4.00 -22.01 -7.19
N VAL A 83 3.73 -21.02 -6.35
CA VAL A 83 4.53 -20.69 -5.17
C VAL A 83 3.58 -20.31 -4.05
N PRO A 84 3.59 -21.03 -2.91
CA PRO A 84 2.70 -20.74 -1.79
C PRO A 84 2.80 -19.28 -1.34
N THR A 85 1.68 -18.70 -0.93
CA THR A 85 1.60 -17.27 -0.64
C THR A 85 2.54 -16.87 0.51
N TRP A 86 2.69 -17.76 1.49
CA TRP A 86 3.64 -17.61 2.60
C TRP A 86 5.11 -17.62 2.19
N VAL A 87 5.44 -18.08 0.97
CA VAL A 87 6.78 -17.95 0.37
C VAL A 87 6.87 -16.69 -0.50
N ARG A 88 5.85 -16.48 -1.35
CA ARG A 88 5.82 -15.39 -2.33
C ARG A 88 5.87 -14.00 -1.68
N LEU A 89 5.12 -13.78 -0.60
CA LEU A 89 5.06 -12.46 0.04
C LEU A 89 6.37 -12.08 0.76
N PRO A 90 7.02 -12.96 1.57
CA PRO A 90 8.35 -12.68 2.08
C PRO A 90 9.36 -12.41 0.96
N LEU A 91 9.29 -13.13 -0.16
CA LEU A 91 10.17 -12.89 -1.31
C LEU A 91 9.95 -11.49 -1.91
N ILE A 92 8.70 -11.08 -2.12
CA ILE A 92 8.38 -9.73 -2.63
C ILE A 92 8.90 -8.65 -1.67
N VAL A 93 8.70 -8.82 -0.36
CA VAL A 93 9.20 -7.89 0.64
C VAL A 93 10.73 -7.88 0.67
N ALA A 94 11.38 -9.05 0.58
CA ALA A 94 12.83 -9.17 0.53
C ALA A 94 13.43 -8.53 -0.74
N ALA A 95 12.78 -8.69 -1.89
CA ALA A 95 13.17 -8.03 -3.13
C ALA A 95 13.02 -6.50 -3.02
N ALA A 96 11.94 -6.02 -2.41
CA ALA A 96 11.76 -4.60 -2.14
C ALA A 96 12.80 -4.04 -1.15
N VAL A 97 13.15 -4.81 -0.11
CA VAL A 97 14.24 -4.48 0.82
C VAL A 97 15.56 -4.37 0.08
N ALA A 98 15.90 -5.38 -0.73
CA ALA A 98 17.13 -5.40 -1.52
C ALA A 98 17.19 -4.20 -2.47
N LEU A 99 16.09 -3.88 -3.15
CA LEU A 99 16.00 -2.73 -4.03
C LEU A 99 16.22 -1.40 -3.28
N ASP A 100 15.57 -1.20 -2.12
CA ASP A 100 15.79 0.01 -1.30
C ASP A 100 17.24 0.13 -0.83
N VAL A 101 17.87 -0.99 -0.42
CA VAL A 101 19.28 -1.02 -0.01
C VAL A 101 20.19 -0.71 -1.19
N VAL A 102 20.00 -1.34 -2.35
CA VAL A 102 20.84 -1.13 -3.55
C VAL A 102 20.73 0.31 -4.06
N ILE A 103 19.52 0.86 -4.18
CA ILE A 103 19.32 2.23 -4.64
C ILE A 103 20.07 3.21 -3.71
N ARG A 104 19.92 3.04 -2.39
CA ARG A 104 20.58 3.93 -1.42
C ARG A 104 22.09 3.73 -1.37
N TRP A 105 22.56 2.49 -1.52
CA TRP A 105 23.98 2.18 -1.59
C TRP A 105 24.63 2.86 -2.79
N VAL A 106 24.02 2.76 -3.98
CA VAL A 106 24.48 3.44 -5.20
C VAL A 106 24.44 4.96 -5.05
N VAL A 107 23.39 5.52 -4.44
CA VAL A 107 23.30 6.96 -4.19
C VAL A 107 24.40 7.44 -3.23
N LEU A 108 24.69 6.67 -2.17
CA LEU A 108 25.73 7.02 -1.20
C LEU A 108 27.12 6.94 -1.83
N LEU A 109 27.40 5.87 -2.58
CA LEU A 109 28.62 5.72 -3.37
C LEU A 109 28.87 6.86 -4.35
N ARG A 110 27.80 7.44 -4.93
CA ARG A 110 27.91 8.56 -5.88
C ARG A 110 28.09 9.92 -5.19
N ARG A 111 27.69 10.05 -3.92
CA ARG A 111 27.68 11.33 -3.19
C ARG A 111 28.89 11.49 -2.27
N GLU A 112 29.45 10.40 -1.80
CA GLU A 112 30.51 10.38 -0.80
C GLU A 112 31.62 9.42 -1.23
N GLU A 113 32.88 9.79 -0.97
CA GLU A 113 34.04 8.92 -1.21
C GLU A 113 34.20 7.88 -0.08
N VAL A 114 33.22 6.99 0.05
CA VAL A 114 33.21 5.92 1.05
C VAL A 114 33.45 4.57 0.39
N GLY A 115 34.26 3.72 1.04
CA GLY A 115 34.46 2.34 0.57
C GLY A 115 33.12 1.58 0.49
N GLY A 116 32.94 0.76 -0.56
CA GLY A 116 31.65 0.16 -0.90
C GLY A 116 31.03 -0.69 0.22
N LEU A 117 31.84 -1.46 0.95
CA LEU A 117 31.36 -2.24 2.10
C LEU A 117 30.91 -1.34 3.27
N THR A 118 31.61 -0.24 3.50
CA THR A 118 31.24 0.74 4.53
C THR A 118 29.92 1.42 4.15
N ALA A 119 29.77 1.86 2.90
CA ALA A 119 28.52 2.45 2.40
C ALA A 119 27.33 1.48 2.55
N LEU A 120 27.52 0.21 2.18
CA LEU A 120 26.49 -0.82 2.34
C LEU A 120 26.11 -1.03 3.81
N ARG A 121 27.12 -1.16 4.69
CA ARG A 121 26.90 -1.37 6.12
C ARG A 121 26.18 -0.18 6.76
N THR A 122 26.51 1.04 6.35
CA THR A 122 25.82 2.27 6.79
C THR A 122 24.35 2.25 6.36
N VAL A 123 24.06 1.98 5.09
CA VAL A 123 22.68 1.90 4.58
C VAL A 123 21.86 0.85 5.33
N VAL A 124 22.40 -0.36 5.50
CA VAL A 124 21.70 -1.43 6.21
C VAL A 124 21.45 -1.05 7.68
N ARG A 125 22.45 -0.51 8.37
CA ARG A 125 22.33 -0.14 9.79
C ARG A 125 21.35 1.02 10.01
N ASP A 126 21.37 2.03 9.15
CA ASP A 126 20.53 3.23 9.29
C ASP A 126 19.09 2.98 8.85
N ARG A 127 18.92 2.12 7.84
CA ARG A 127 17.60 1.80 7.29
C ARG A 127 16.91 0.68 8.08
N TRP A 128 17.61 -0.43 8.28
CA TRP A 128 17.07 -1.69 8.78
C TRP A 128 17.52 -1.97 10.22
N HIS A 129 17.31 -0.99 11.10
CA HIS A 129 17.43 -1.19 12.54
C HIS A 129 16.26 -2.06 13.06
N ARG A 130 16.43 -2.61 14.27
CA ARG A 130 15.50 -3.59 14.87
C ARG A 130 14.03 -3.17 14.80
N ASP A 131 13.72 -1.89 15.02
CA ASP A 131 12.33 -1.40 15.02
C ASP A 131 11.69 -1.42 13.63
N GLN A 132 12.46 -1.07 12.58
CA GLN A 132 11.99 -1.15 11.20
C GLN A 132 11.74 -2.60 10.79
N VAL A 133 12.64 -3.51 11.18
CA VAL A 133 12.46 -4.96 10.94
C VAL A 133 11.20 -5.45 11.64
N TRP A 134 11.02 -5.14 12.92
CA TRP A 134 9.82 -5.53 13.67
C TRP A 134 8.53 -4.97 13.06
N PHE A 135 8.54 -3.73 12.59
CA PHE A 135 7.41 -3.13 11.89
C PHE A 135 7.11 -3.83 10.57
N THR A 136 8.12 -4.07 9.74
CA THR A 136 7.92 -4.77 8.47
C THR A 136 7.39 -6.19 8.69
N VAL A 137 7.95 -6.94 9.65
CA VAL A 137 7.51 -8.30 9.98
C VAL A 137 6.10 -8.31 10.58
N SER A 138 5.81 -7.47 11.58
CA SER A 138 4.48 -7.43 12.20
C SER A 138 3.39 -6.98 11.22
N GLY A 139 3.68 -6.00 10.37
CA GLY A 139 2.77 -5.58 9.30
C GLY A 139 2.54 -6.68 8.26
N LEU A 140 3.60 -7.37 7.84
CA LEU A 140 3.50 -8.51 6.91
C LEU A 140 2.67 -9.65 7.49
N VAL A 141 2.89 -10.02 8.75
CA VAL A 141 2.14 -11.09 9.44
C VAL A 141 0.66 -10.70 9.58
N ALA A 142 0.36 -9.48 10.04
CA ALA A 142 -1.02 -9.03 10.19
C ALA A 142 -1.76 -8.98 8.84
N TRP A 143 -1.07 -8.52 7.79
CA TRP A 143 -1.61 -8.49 6.43
C TRP A 143 -1.82 -9.91 5.89
N TYR A 144 -0.85 -10.81 6.04
CA TYR A 144 -0.95 -12.19 5.57
C TYR A 144 -2.09 -12.94 6.26
N ALA A 145 -2.21 -12.82 7.59
CA ALA A 145 -3.32 -13.41 8.33
C ALA A 145 -4.68 -12.87 7.86
N SER A 146 -4.80 -11.56 7.62
CA SER A 146 -6.01 -10.96 7.05
C SER A 146 -6.31 -11.50 5.65
N TYR A 147 -5.28 -11.66 4.81
CA TYR A 147 -5.40 -12.15 3.43
C TYR A 147 -5.88 -13.60 3.36
N VAL A 148 -5.24 -14.49 4.13
CA VAL A 148 -5.62 -15.91 4.20
C VAL A 148 -7.04 -16.05 4.73
N ALA A 149 -7.36 -15.33 5.81
CA ALA A 149 -8.71 -15.33 6.37
C ALA A 149 -9.75 -14.83 5.35
N PHE A 150 -9.47 -13.71 4.68
CA PHE A 150 -10.34 -13.17 3.64
C PHE A 150 -10.61 -14.15 2.50
N ARG A 151 -9.56 -14.79 1.98
CA ARG A 151 -9.69 -15.73 0.85
C ARG A 151 -10.50 -16.96 1.22
N ASN A 152 -10.29 -17.51 2.41
CA ASN A 152 -11.11 -18.63 2.90
C ASN A 152 -12.55 -18.19 3.20
N LEU A 153 -12.75 -17.03 3.83
CA LEU A 153 -14.10 -16.47 4.05
C LEU A 153 -14.86 -16.31 2.73
N LYS A 154 -14.20 -15.79 1.69
CA LYS A 154 -14.77 -15.68 0.34
C LYS A 154 -15.11 -17.05 -0.26
N ASN A 155 -14.22 -18.03 -0.05
CA ASN A 155 -14.44 -19.40 -0.49
C ASN A 155 -15.68 -20.04 0.13
N TYR A 156 -15.96 -19.73 1.40
CA TYR A 156 -17.07 -20.34 2.14
C TYR A 156 -18.45 -19.72 1.86
N VAL A 157 -18.51 -18.55 1.22
CA VAL A 157 -19.77 -17.82 0.96
C VAL A 157 -20.90 -18.73 0.42
N PRO A 158 -20.69 -19.57 -0.61
CA PRO A 158 -21.76 -20.36 -1.20
C PRO A 158 -22.37 -21.41 -0.26
N PHE A 159 -21.64 -21.83 0.78
CA PHE A 159 -22.11 -22.81 1.76
C PHE A 159 -22.94 -22.17 2.88
N VAL A 160 -22.77 -20.86 3.10
CA VAL A 160 -23.46 -20.10 4.14
C VAL A 160 -24.68 -19.38 3.59
N ASN A 161 -24.58 -18.86 2.36
CA ASN A 161 -25.66 -18.18 1.66
C ASN A 161 -25.65 -18.57 0.19
N ASP A 162 -26.64 -19.37 -0.21
CA ASP A 162 -26.82 -19.89 -1.56
C ASP A 162 -27.59 -18.92 -2.48
N ARG A 163 -28.22 -17.88 -1.91
CA ARG A 163 -28.94 -16.88 -2.68
C ARG A 163 -27.98 -15.95 -3.42
N LEU A 164 -28.07 -15.99 -4.74
CA LEU A 164 -27.38 -15.06 -5.63
C LEU A 164 -28.24 -13.82 -5.92
N TRP A 165 -27.62 -12.64 -5.84
CA TRP A 165 -28.26 -11.33 -6.05
C TRP A 165 -28.04 -10.77 -7.46
N ASP A 166 -27.43 -11.53 -8.37
CA ASP A 166 -27.09 -11.11 -9.73
C ASP A 166 -28.29 -10.53 -10.50
N THR A 167 -29.49 -11.11 -10.31
CA THR A 167 -30.71 -10.60 -10.98
C THR A 167 -31.10 -9.21 -10.48
N GLU A 168 -31.09 -8.99 -9.18
CA GLU A 168 -31.42 -7.71 -8.55
C GLU A 168 -30.35 -6.64 -8.89
N LEU A 169 -29.07 -7.03 -8.86
CA LEU A 169 -27.96 -6.14 -9.22
C LEU A 169 -28.03 -5.74 -10.70
N ALA A 170 -28.33 -6.68 -11.60
CA ALA A 170 -28.54 -6.39 -13.03
C ALA A 170 -29.73 -5.44 -13.27
N ARG A 171 -30.82 -5.57 -12.50
CA ARG A 171 -31.96 -4.64 -12.58
C ARG A 171 -31.57 -3.24 -12.13
N LEU A 172 -30.80 -3.12 -11.05
CA LEU A 172 -30.29 -1.83 -10.58
C LEU A 172 -29.35 -1.19 -11.61
N ASP A 173 -28.48 -1.98 -12.21
CA ASP A 173 -27.60 -1.53 -13.29
C ASP A 173 -28.39 -0.97 -14.47
N ARG A 174 -29.36 -1.73 -14.99
CA ARG A 174 -30.23 -1.25 -16.07
C ARG A 174 -30.99 0.01 -15.68
N LEU A 175 -31.46 0.12 -14.44
CA LEU A 175 -32.10 1.36 -13.96
C LEU A 175 -31.11 2.56 -14.03
N LEU A 176 -29.88 2.38 -13.55
CA LEU A 176 -28.84 3.42 -13.55
C LEU A 176 -28.37 3.78 -14.96
N TRP A 177 -28.45 2.84 -15.91
CA TRP A 177 -28.01 2.98 -17.30
C TRP A 177 -29.17 3.12 -18.30
N LEU A 178 -30.30 3.67 -17.82
CA LEU A 178 -31.45 4.06 -18.64
C LEU A 178 -32.03 2.91 -19.49
N GLY A 179 -32.05 1.70 -18.92
CA GLY A 179 -32.55 0.47 -19.52
C GLY A 179 -31.48 -0.41 -20.17
N ASN A 180 -30.22 0.03 -20.22
CA ASN A 180 -29.15 -0.70 -20.92
C ASN A 180 -28.24 -1.44 -19.93
N ASP A 181 -27.67 -2.57 -20.36
CA ASP A 181 -26.67 -3.28 -19.57
C ASP A 181 -25.29 -2.60 -19.72
N PRO A 182 -24.58 -2.28 -18.61
CA PRO A 182 -23.38 -1.45 -18.67
C PRO A 182 -22.25 -2.06 -19.51
N ALA A 183 -22.03 -3.37 -19.42
CA ALA A 183 -20.99 -4.06 -20.18
C ALA A 183 -21.23 -3.93 -21.69
N THR A 184 -22.46 -4.18 -22.15
CA THR A 184 -22.86 -4.05 -23.55
C THR A 184 -22.70 -2.62 -24.07
N VAL A 185 -23.05 -1.60 -23.26
CA VAL A 185 -22.80 -0.20 -23.63
C VAL A 185 -21.30 0.06 -23.80
N LEU A 186 -20.46 -0.45 -22.90
CA LEU A 186 -19.01 -0.31 -23.02
C LEU A 186 -18.47 -1.05 -24.25
N HIS A 187 -19.00 -2.22 -24.61
CA HIS A 187 -18.62 -2.94 -25.84
C HIS A 187 -19.00 -2.15 -27.10
N HIS A 188 -20.18 -1.52 -27.13
CA HIS A 188 -20.58 -0.67 -28.25
C HIS A 188 -19.72 0.58 -28.38
N VAL A 189 -19.37 1.23 -27.27
CA VAL A 189 -18.60 2.48 -27.28
C VAL A 189 -17.11 2.25 -27.56
N LEU A 190 -16.52 1.22 -26.94
CA LEU A 190 -15.08 0.96 -27.02
C LEU A 190 -14.71 -0.07 -28.12
N GLY A 191 -15.70 -0.81 -28.62
CA GLY A 191 -15.50 -1.98 -29.48
C GLY A 191 -15.04 -3.21 -28.70
N THR A 192 -15.11 -4.40 -29.32
CA THR A 192 -14.76 -5.68 -28.67
C THR A 192 -13.31 -6.10 -28.86
N GLY A 193 -12.61 -5.58 -29.87
CA GLY A 193 -11.24 -6.02 -30.25
C GLY A 193 -10.12 -5.49 -29.34
N LEU A 194 -9.50 -4.36 -29.73
CA LEU A 194 -8.33 -3.82 -29.03
C LEU A 194 -8.63 -3.44 -27.57
N ALA A 195 -9.84 -2.95 -27.30
CA ALA A 195 -10.26 -2.58 -25.94
C ALA A 195 -10.19 -3.79 -24.99
N ALA A 196 -10.64 -4.98 -25.41
CA ALA A 196 -10.56 -6.19 -24.58
C ALA A 196 -9.11 -6.53 -24.19
N GLN A 197 -8.16 -6.40 -25.12
CA GLN A 197 -6.74 -6.65 -24.84
C GLN A 197 -6.18 -5.64 -23.84
N VAL A 198 -6.41 -4.35 -24.06
CA VAL A 198 -5.93 -3.28 -23.17
C VAL A 198 -6.53 -3.42 -21.78
N LEU A 199 -7.84 -3.64 -21.69
CA LEU A 199 -8.55 -3.77 -20.42
C LEU A 199 -8.19 -5.06 -19.69
N THR A 200 -7.84 -6.13 -20.41
CA THR A 200 -7.25 -7.34 -19.82
C THR A 200 -5.91 -7.03 -19.16
N VAL A 201 -5.02 -6.27 -19.82
CA VAL A 201 -3.74 -5.87 -19.23
C VAL A 201 -3.96 -5.04 -17.96
N VAL A 202 -4.90 -4.10 -17.96
CA VAL A 202 -5.26 -3.32 -16.76
C VAL A 202 -5.72 -4.24 -15.63
N TYR A 203 -6.58 -5.23 -15.91
CA TYR A 203 -7.05 -6.18 -14.91
C TYR A 203 -5.90 -6.97 -14.28
N VAL A 204 -4.99 -7.49 -15.11
CA VAL A 204 -3.82 -8.25 -14.64
C VAL A 204 -2.86 -7.37 -13.83
N LEU A 205 -2.64 -6.12 -14.25
CA LEU A 205 -1.83 -5.16 -13.49
C LEU A 205 -2.41 -4.88 -12.10
N TRP A 206 -3.73 -4.88 -11.97
CA TRP A 206 -4.38 -4.70 -10.67
C TRP A 206 -4.02 -5.83 -9.69
N ILE A 207 -3.89 -7.07 -10.15
CA ILE A 207 -3.48 -8.21 -9.30
C ILE A 207 -2.11 -7.93 -8.66
N GLY A 208 -1.18 -7.32 -9.41
CA GLY A 208 0.14 -6.92 -8.92
C GLY A 208 0.14 -5.69 -8.02
N LEU A 209 -0.87 -4.81 -8.10
CA LEU A 209 -0.94 -3.57 -7.33
C LEU A 209 -0.97 -3.83 -5.82
N VAL A 210 -1.77 -4.80 -5.38
CA VAL A 210 -1.98 -5.09 -3.97
C VAL A 210 -0.68 -5.46 -3.24
N PRO A 211 0.11 -6.48 -3.67
CA PRO A 211 1.39 -6.78 -3.03
C PRO A 211 2.43 -5.67 -3.25
N ALA A 212 2.41 -4.96 -4.39
CA ALA A 212 3.32 -3.85 -4.64
C ALA A 212 3.11 -2.69 -3.66
N THR A 213 1.85 -2.30 -3.42
CA THR A 213 1.50 -1.22 -2.48
C THR A 213 1.78 -1.62 -1.03
N LEU A 214 1.61 -2.90 -0.66
CA LEU A 214 2.07 -3.43 0.62
C LEU A 214 3.59 -3.29 0.78
N ALA A 215 4.36 -3.71 -0.22
CA ALA A 215 5.82 -3.59 -0.20
C ALA A 215 6.25 -2.12 -0.06
N ILE A 216 5.61 -1.21 -0.82
CA ILE A 216 5.82 0.24 -0.71
C ILE A 216 5.53 0.73 0.72
N ALA A 217 4.40 0.34 1.30
CA ALA A 217 3.99 0.75 2.64
C ALA A 217 4.96 0.23 3.71
N LEU A 218 5.38 -1.03 3.65
CA LEU A 218 6.23 -1.65 4.67
C LEU A 218 7.70 -1.25 4.54
N VAL A 219 8.20 -1.05 3.32
CA VAL A 219 9.63 -0.81 3.06
C VAL A 219 9.95 0.68 2.98
N TRP A 220 9.17 1.49 2.26
CA TRP A 220 9.55 2.88 1.97
C TRP A 220 9.07 3.89 2.99
N THR A 221 7.96 3.65 3.71
CA THR A 221 7.35 4.66 4.60
C THR A 221 8.01 4.83 5.97
N ARG A 222 9.09 4.09 6.30
CA ARG A 222 9.87 4.13 7.58
C ARG A 222 9.04 4.13 8.85
N PHE A 223 8.85 2.97 9.49
CA PHE A 223 8.25 2.84 10.83
C PHE A 223 7.17 3.90 11.13
N SER A 224 6.27 4.12 10.17
CA SER A 224 5.43 5.32 10.19
C SER A 224 4.00 4.94 10.45
N ARG A 225 3.33 5.86 11.14
CA ARG A 225 1.89 5.78 11.36
C ARG A 225 1.15 5.75 10.03
N THR A 226 1.70 6.41 9.02
CA THR A 226 1.20 6.47 7.65
C THR A 226 1.21 5.09 6.99
N GLY A 227 2.31 4.33 7.10
CA GLY A 227 2.37 2.95 6.60
C GLY A 227 1.39 2.03 7.33
N ALA A 228 1.34 2.12 8.65
CA ALA A 228 0.37 1.36 9.45
C ALA A 228 -1.09 1.69 9.12
N TRP A 229 -1.40 2.96 8.88
CA TRP A 229 -2.72 3.42 8.46
C TRP A 229 -3.13 2.82 7.13
N PHE A 230 -2.25 2.85 6.12
CA PHE A 230 -2.55 2.28 4.80
C PHE A 230 -2.78 0.78 4.87
N VAL A 231 -1.89 0.03 5.54
CA VAL A 231 -2.04 -1.43 5.70
C VAL A 231 -3.34 -1.76 6.45
N THR A 232 -3.65 -1.01 7.52
CA THR A 232 -4.93 -1.16 8.23
C THR A 232 -6.12 -0.90 7.31
N ALA A 233 -6.06 0.14 6.46
CA ALA A 233 -7.13 0.44 5.52
C ALA A 233 -7.34 -0.70 4.50
N VAL A 234 -6.26 -1.29 3.98
CA VAL A 234 -6.37 -2.46 3.09
C VAL A 234 -6.97 -3.66 3.82
N SER A 235 -6.55 -3.96 5.05
CA SER A 235 -7.17 -5.02 5.87
C SER A 235 -8.66 -4.75 6.12
N MET A 236 -9.06 -3.50 6.37
CA MET A 236 -10.47 -3.12 6.55
C MET A 236 -11.29 -3.33 5.27
N ASN A 237 -10.72 -3.10 4.08
CA ASN A 237 -11.40 -3.39 2.82
C ASN A 237 -11.81 -4.86 2.76
N TRP A 238 -10.91 -5.77 3.14
CA TRP A 238 -11.21 -7.20 3.15
C TRP A 238 -12.23 -7.60 4.21
N LEU A 239 -12.17 -6.99 5.40
CA LEU A 239 -13.17 -7.24 6.44
C LEU A 239 -14.58 -6.84 5.98
N PHE A 240 -14.73 -5.61 5.47
CA PHE A 240 -16.02 -5.12 4.98
C PHE A 240 -16.46 -5.82 3.70
N GLY A 241 -15.52 -6.12 2.80
CA GLY A 241 -15.78 -6.89 1.59
C GLY A 241 -16.30 -8.29 1.91
N ALA A 242 -15.66 -9.01 2.83
CA ALA A 242 -16.15 -10.30 3.31
C ALA A 242 -17.57 -10.17 3.88
N ALA A 243 -17.82 -9.20 4.77
CA ALA A 243 -19.17 -9.01 5.32
C ALA A 243 -20.23 -8.78 4.24
N VAL A 244 -19.92 -7.98 3.22
CA VAL A 244 -20.83 -7.71 2.10
C VAL A 244 -21.01 -8.94 1.21
N TYR A 245 -19.97 -9.75 0.98
CA TYR A 245 -20.09 -11.00 0.21
C TYR A 245 -21.05 -12.01 0.85
N TYR A 246 -21.13 -12.05 2.18
CA TYR A 246 -22.10 -12.91 2.87
C TYR A 246 -23.52 -12.34 2.84
N ALA A 247 -23.66 -11.00 2.85
CA ALA A 247 -24.95 -10.34 2.82
C ALA A 247 -25.59 -10.37 1.42
N PHE A 248 -24.78 -10.17 0.37
CA PHE A 248 -25.21 -10.08 -1.02
C PHE A 248 -24.28 -10.90 -1.94
N PRO A 249 -24.28 -12.24 -1.84
CA PRO A 249 -23.49 -13.06 -2.76
C PRO A 249 -23.89 -12.78 -4.21
N SER A 250 -22.89 -12.64 -5.08
CA SER A 250 -23.11 -12.55 -6.53
C SER A 250 -21.93 -13.09 -7.32
N LEU A 251 -22.17 -13.56 -8.54
CA LEU A 251 -21.14 -14.12 -9.41
C LEU A 251 -20.51 -13.08 -10.33
N GLY A 252 -21.34 -12.17 -10.85
CA GLY A 252 -20.96 -11.15 -11.82
C GLY A 252 -21.49 -11.45 -13.23
N PRO A 253 -21.61 -10.41 -14.10
CA PRO A 253 -22.21 -10.52 -15.42
C PRO A 253 -21.69 -11.65 -16.31
N ILE A 254 -20.38 -11.91 -16.31
CA ILE A 254 -19.77 -12.95 -17.16
C ILE A 254 -20.31 -14.35 -16.84
N TYR A 255 -20.71 -14.60 -15.60
CA TYR A 255 -21.24 -15.90 -15.18
C TYR A 255 -22.76 -15.93 -15.16
N SER A 256 -23.43 -14.81 -14.88
CA SER A 256 -24.89 -14.74 -14.85
C SER A 256 -25.53 -14.57 -16.23
N ALA A 257 -24.83 -13.92 -17.17
CA ALA A 257 -25.28 -13.64 -18.53
C ALA A 257 -24.09 -13.74 -19.53
N PRO A 258 -23.49 -14.93 -19.69
CA PRO A 258 -22.27 -15.11 -20.50
C PRO A 258 -22.45 -14.68 -21.97
N GLY A 259 -23.66 -14.82 -22.53
CA GLY A 259 -23.95 -14.46 -23.93
C GLY A 259 -23.69 -12.99 -24.27
N ASP A 260 -23.73 -12.09 -23.28
CA ASP A 260 -23.40 -10.67 -23.48
C ASP A 260 -21.90 -10.45 -23.79
N PHE A 261 -21.08 -11.48 -23.65
CA PHE A 261 -19.62 -11.43 -23.80
C PHE A 261 -19.10 -12.32 -24.95
N ASP A 262 -19.98 -12.96 -25.72
CA ASP A 262 -19.62 -13.90 -26.79
C ASP A 262 -18.77 -13.26 -27.91
N ASP A 263 -18.98 -11.96 -28.16
CA ASP A 263 -18.24 -11.19 -29.17
C ASP A 263 -16.83 -10.75 -28.72
N LEU A 264 -16.46 -11.00 -27.46
CA LEU A 264 -15.13 -10.66 -26.96
C LEU A 264 -14.10 -11.69 -27.44
N PRO A 265 -12.92 -11.25 -27.91
CA PRO A 265 -11.84 -12.17 -28.26
C PRO A 265 -11.35 -12.88 -27.00
N ARG A 266 -10.91 -14.13 -27.16
CA ARG A 266 -10.21 -14.84 -26.07
C ARG A 266 -8.93 -14.10 -25.71
N THR A 267 -8.80 -13.72 -24.44
CA THR A 267 -7.59 -13.14 -23.88
C THR A 267 -7.15 -13.92 -22.64
N PHE A 268 -6.05 -13.48 -22.01
CA PHE A 268 -5.66 -14.03 -20.72
C PHE A 268 -6.77 -13.87 -19.65
N ASN A 269 -7.64 -12.86 -19.78
CA ASN A 269 -8.77 -12.70 -18.88
C ASN A 269 -9.78 -13.85 -19.01
N THR A 270 -10.06 -14.31 -20.23
CA THR A 270 -10.94 -15.46 -20.47
C THR A 270 -10.42 -16.70 -19.75
N THR A 271 -9.11 -16.94 -19.81
CA THR A 271 -8.47 -18.05 -19.09
C THR A 271 -8.63 -17.92 -17.57
N ILE A 272 -8.51 -16.72 -17.01
CA ILE A 272 -8.79 -16.50 -15.58
C ILE A 272 -10.26 -16.78 -15.26
N GLN A 273 -11.20 -16.35 -16.11
CA GLN A 273 -12.63 -16.59 -15.91
C GLN A 273 -12.97 -18.08 -15.87
N GLU A 274 -12.38 -18.85 -16.79
CA GLU A 274 -12.52 -20.30 -16.89
C GLU A 274 -11.94 -20.99 -15.64
N TRP A 275 -10.70 -20.69 -15.26
CA TRP A 275 -10.07 -21.26 -14.06
C TRP A 275 -10.87 -20.98 -12.78
N LEU A 276 -11.35 -19.75 -12.60
CA LEU A 276 -12.14 -19.40 -11.43
C LEU A 276 -13.49 -20.12 -11.38
N LEU A 277 -14.09 -20.41 -12.53
CA LEU A 277 -15.32 -21.18 -12.61
C LEU A 277 -15.06 -22.67 -12.35
N GLU A 278 -13.99 -23.22 -12.91
CA GLU A 278 -13.53 -24.59 -12.64
C GLU A 278 -13.27 -24.80 -11.15
N ASP A 279 -12.47 -23.92 -10.52
CA ASP A 279 -12.21 -23.93 -9.07
C ASP A 279 -13.52 -23.92 -8.26
N ARG A 280 -14.49 -23.11 -8.70
CA ARG A 280 -15.80 -23.03 -8.04
C ARG A 280 -16.58 -24.32 -8.17
N VAL A 281 -16.66 -24.90 -9.36
CA VAL A 281 -17.38 -26.16 -9.58
C VAL A 281 -16.74 -27.27 -8.75
N GLU A 282 -15.41 -27.34 -8.69
CA GLU A 282 -14.69 -28.34 -7.90
C GLU A 282 -14.97 -28.19 -6.40
N VAL A 283 -14.88 -26.96 -5.86
CA VAL A 283 -15.19 -26.67 -4.45
C VAL A 283 -16.64 -26.98 -4.09
N LEU A 284 -17.59 -26.65 -4.96
CA LEU A 284 -19.01 -26.91 -4.70
C LEU A 284 -19.36 -28.40 -4.80
N ALA A 285 -18.65 -29.16 -5.62
CA ALA A 285 -18.88 -30.59 -5.78
C ALA A 285 -18.44 -31.38 -4.53
N ASP A 286 -17.22 -31.12 -4.04
CA ASP A 286 -16.73 -31.68 -2.78
C ASP A 286 -15.63 -30.79 -2.18
N PRO A 287 -15.98 -29.94 -1.19
CA PRO A 287 -15.01 -29.05 -0.57
C PRO A 287 -14.00 -29.79 0.30
N SER A 288 -14.05 -31.11 0.46
CA SER A 288 -13.05 -31.91 1.20
C SER A 288 -12.06 -32.62 0.26
N ALA A 289 -12.48 -32.94 -0.97
CA ALA A 289 -11.67 -33.69 -1.94
C ALA A 289 -10.75 -32.80 -2.81
N THR A 290 -10.90 -31.48 -2.76
CA THR A 290 -10.14 -30.53 -3.59
C THR A 290 -9.08 -29.72 -2.82
N GLN A 291 -8.08 -29.18 -3.52
CA GLN A 291 -7.21 -28.10 -3.01
C GLN A 291 -7.55 -26.72 -3.60
N ALA A 292 -8.55 -26.64 -4.48
CA ALA A 292 -9.01 -25.40 -5.09
C ALA A 292 -9.65 -24.45 -4.06
N VAL A 293 -9.67 -23.17 -4.40
CA VAL A 293 -10.26 -22.10 -3.59
C VAL A 293 -11.16 -21.27 -4.50
N GLN A 294 -12.48 -21.41 -4.37
CA GLN A 294 -13.43 -20.64 -5.16
C GLN A 294 -13.34 -19.17 -4.74
N THR A 295 -13.08 -18.30 -5.71
CA THR A 295 -12.87 -16.87 -5.43
C THR A 295 -13.79 -15.96 -6.21
N ILE A 296 -14.86 -16.52 -6.76
CA ILE A 296 -15.96 -15.78 -7.37
C ILE A 296 -16.84 -15.19 -6.27
N ALA A 297 -16.80 -13.86 -6.17
CA ALA A 297 -17.82 -13.04 -5.52
C ALA A 297 -17.68 -11.62 -6.06
N ALA A 298 -18.74 -11.09 -6.66
CA ALA A 298 -18.73 -9.83 -7.38
C ALA A 298 -19.08 -8.63 -6.48
N PHE A 299 -20.24 -8.62 -5.83
CA PHE A 299 -20.71 -7.45 -5.07
C PHE A 299 -20.20 -7.44 -3.62
N ALA A 300 -19.51 -6.41 -3.13
CA ALA A 300 -19.04 -5.21 -3.83
C ALA A 300 -17.62 -5.39 -4.39
N SER A 301 -17.25 -4.52 -5.33
CA SER A 301 -15.96 -4.63 -6.02
C SER A 301 -14.79 -4.23 -5.12
N LEU A 302 -14.02 -5.22 -4.64
CA LEU A 302 -12.77 -4.98 -3.93
C LEU A 302 -11.66 -4.42 -4.84
N HIS A 303 -11.76 -4.65 -6.15
CA HIS A 303 -10.91 -4.00 -7.15
C HIS A 303 -10.99 -2.49 -7.04
N VAL A 304 -12.22 -1.99 -6.99
CA VAL A 304 -12.50 -0.56 -6.84
C VAL A 304 -12.19 -0.11 -5.41
N ALA A 305 -12.58 -0.87 -4.39
CA ALA A 305 -12.40 -0.46 -2.99
C ALA A 305 -10.94 -0.20 -2.61
N ILE A 306 -10.04 -1.12 -2.97
CA ILE A 306 -8.60 -0.97 -2.69
C ILE A 306 -8.01 0.18 -3.52
N THR A 307 -8.40 0.32 -4.79
CA THR A 307 -7.86 1.38 -5.66
C THR A 307 -8.33 2.77 -5.24
N VAL A 308 -9.58 2.92 -4.81
CA VAL A 308 -10.13 4.15 -4.24
C VAL A 308 -9.46 4.46 -2.91
N THR A 309 -9.25 3.45 -2.04
CA THR A 309 -8.48 3.60 -0.80
C THR A 309 -7.09 4.17 -1.08
N LEU A 310 -6.39 3.63 -2.07
CA LEU A 310 -5.09 4.13 -2.52
C LEU A 310 -5.18 5.58 -3.00
N CYS A 311 -6.09 5.89 -3.92
CA CYS A 311 -6.23 7.24 -4.47
C CYS A 311 -6.48 8.29 -3.37
N LEU A 312 -7.45 8.03 -2.49
CA LEU A 312 -7.78 8.91 -1.38
C LEU A 312 -6.62 9.05 -0.39
N PHE A 313 -5.93 7.95 -0.09
CA PHE A 313 -4.76 7.97 0.77
C PHE A 313 -3.65 8.87 0.20
N LEU A 314 -3.31 8.70 -1.09
CA LEU A 314 -2.28 9.49 -1.79
C LEU A 314 -2.65 10.99 -1.84
N GLU A 315 -3.94 11.31 -1.95
CA GLU A 315 -4.47 12.68 -1.85
C GLU A 315 -4.27 13.28 -0.45
N ILE A 316 -4.60 12.54 0.60
CA ILE A 316 -4.51 13.04 1.98
C ILE A 316 -3.05 13.31 2.37
N ILE A 317 -2.12 12.44 1.97
CA ILE A 317 -0.69 12.61 2.26
C ILE A 317 0.01 13.57 1.27
N ARG A 318 -0.71 14.08 0.26
CA ARG A 318 -0.20 15.02 -0.76
C ARG A 318 1.08 14.57 -1.45
N LEU A 319 1.06 13.38 -2.04
CA LEU A 319 2.13 13.00 -2.97
C LEU A 319 2.14 13.92 -4.21
N PRO A 320 3.27 13.98 -4.95
CA PRO A 320 3.37 14.70 -6.22
C PRO A 320 2.16 14.49 -7.12
N ALA A 321 1.73 15.55 -7.81
CA ALA A 321 0.51 15.54 -8.62
C ALA A 321 0.51 14.40 -9.65
N TRP A 322 1.65 14.11 -10.28
CA TRP A 322 1.76 13.02 -11.24
C TRP A 322 1.43 11.65 -10.62
N ILE A 323 1.87 11.34 -9.40
CA ILE A 323 1.53 10.07 -8.71
C ILE A 323 0.03 10.00 -8.43
N ARG A 324 -0.55 11.10 -7.94
CA ARG A 324 -1.99 11.15 -7.60
C ARG A 324 -2.86 11.02 -8.85
N VAL A 325 -2.53 11.75 -9.91
CA VAL A 325 -3.22 11.67 -11.20
C VAL A 325 -3.09 10.28 -11.80
N SER A 326 -1.89 9.69 -11.82
CA SER A 326 -1.70 8.32 -12.30
C SER A 326 -2.54 7.29 -11.52
N ALA A 327 -2.64 7.44 -10.20
CA ALA A 327 -3.48 6.56 -9.38
C ALA A 327 -4.97 6.69 -9.74
N TRP A 328 -5.48 7.92 -9.91
CA TRP A 328 -6.87 8.15 -10.33
C TRP A 328 -7.17 7.68 -11.75
N VAL A 329 -6.22 7.85 -12.68
CA VAL A 329 -6.33 7.28 -14.04
C VAL A 329 -6.40 5.75 -13.96
N PHE A 330 -5.53 5.12 -13.17
CA PHE A 330 -5.57 3.67 -12.97
C PHE A 330 -6.89 3.21 -12.31
N ALA A 331 -7.45 4.00 -11.39
CA ALA A 331 -8.77 3.73 -10.80
C ALA A 331 -9.88 3.73 -11.86
N GLY A 332 -9.92 4.75 -12.72
CA GLY A 332 -10.88 4.81 -13.82
C GLY A 332 -10.74 3.65 -14.79
N LEU A 333 -9.50 3.29 -15.15
CA LEU A 333 -9.23 2.12 -16.00
C LEU A 333 -9.62 0.80 -15.32
N THR A 334 -9.43 0.67 -14.00
CA THR A 334 -9.85 -0.51 -13.23
C THR A 334 -11.37 -0.66 -13.24
N VAL A 335 -12.11 0.45 -13.06
CA VAL A 335 -13.57 0.46 -13.15
C VAL A 335 -14.03 0.01 -14.54
N LEU A 336 -13.47 0.63 -15.59
CA LEU A 336 -13.80 0.27 -16.98
C LEU A 336 -13.49 -1.19 -17.25
N SER A 337 -12.31 -1.65 -16.88
CA SER A 337 -11.84 -3.02 -17.10
C SER A 337 -12.76 -4.04 -16.43
N THR A 338 -13.12 -3.81 -15.16
CA THR A 338 -13.94 -4.78 -14.42
C THR A 338 -15.38 -4.88 -14.91
N VAL A 339 -16.00 -3.76 -15.32
CA VAL A 339 -17.36 -3.78 -15.88
C VAL A 339 -17.36 -4.31 -17.32
N TYR A 340 -16.43 -3.84 -18.16
CA TYR A 340 -16.31 -4.27 -19.56
C TYR A 340 -16.07 -5.78 -19.68
N LEU A 341 -15.22 -6.35 -18.81
CA LEU A 341 -14.89 -7.78 -18.84
C LEU A 341 -15.93 -8.64 -18.09
N GLY A 342 -16.99 -8.03 -17.55
CA GLY A 342 -18.09 -8.76 -16.91
C GLY A 342 -17.78 -9.29 -15.51
N TRP A 343 -16.71 -8.83 -14.86
CA TRP A 343 -16.39 -9.22 -13.48
C TRP A 343 -17.37 -8.64 -12.47
N HIS A 344 -17.89 -7.45 -12.75
CA HIS A 344 -18.68 -6.66 -11.83
C HIS A 344 -19.85 -5.99 -12.51
N PHE A 345 -20.99 -5.97 -11.81
CA PHE A 345 -22.05 -5.01 -12.11
C PHE A 345 -21.54 -3.58 -11.82
N PHE A 346 -22.10 -2.58 -12.47
CA PHE A 346 -21.76 -1.18 -12.21
C PHE A 346 -22.09 -0.79 -10.77
N VAL A 347 -23.17 -1.30 -10.19
CA VAL A 347 -23.50 -1.08 -8.77
C VAL A 347 -22.41 -1.63 -7.82
N ASP A 348 -21.69 -2.70 -8.20
CA ASP A 348 -20.55 -3.21 -7.42
C ASP A 348 -19.43 -2.16 -7.31
N VAL A 349 -19.26 -1.31 -8.33
CA VAL A 349 -18.30 -0.21 -8.35
C VAL A 349 -18.67 0.82 -7.28
N LEU A 350 -19.95 1.18 -7.19
CA LEU A 350 -20.44 2.12 -6.18
C LEU A 350 -20.23 1.56 -4.77
N GLY A 351 -20.55 0.27 -4.57
CA GLY A 351 -20.24 -0.44 -3.32
C GLY A 351 -18.75 -0.41 -2.99
N GLY A 352 -17.90 -0.64 -3.99
CA GLY A 352 -16.45 -0.57 -3.85
C GLY A 352 -15.95 0.82 -3.43
N VAL A 353 -16.46 1.90 -4.04
CA VAL A 353 -16.13 3.28 -3.65
C VAL A 353 -16.47 3.54 -2.18
N VAL A 354 -17.66 3.12 -1.75
CA VAL A 354 -18.12 3.28 -0.36
C VAL A 354 -17.23 2.49 0.60
N ILE A 355 -16.96 1.22 0.32
CA ILE A 355 -16.09 0.38 1.16
C ILE A 355 -14.69 0.97 1.24
N GLY A 356 -14.12 1.44 0.12
CA GLY A 356 -12.79 2.04 0.09
C GLY A 356 -12.68 3.30 0.95
N ALA A 357 -13.63 4.22 0.81
CA ALA A 357 -13.68 5.44 1.60
C ALA A 357 -13.89 5.14 3.10
N LEU A 358 -14.81 4.23 3.42
CA LEU A 358 -15.10 3.82 4.80
C LEU A 358 -13.89 3.15 5.45
N SER A 359 -13.25 2.21 4.74
CA SER A 359 -12.05 1.51 5.20
C SER A 359 -10.93 2.47 5.55
N LEU A 360 -10.70 3.48 4.70
CA LEU A 360 -9.70 4.50 4.95
C LEU A 360 -10.03 5.36 6.17
N ALA A 361 -11.29 5.75 6.34
CA ALA A 361 -11.76 6.57 7.45
C ALA A 361 -11.67 5.83 8.79
N VAL A 362 -12.16 4.59 8.84
CA VAL A 362 -12.09 3.73 10.04
C VAL A 362 -10.63 3.44 10.40
N ALA A 363 -9.78 3.14 9.41
CA ALA A 363 -8.36 2.94 9.64
C ALA A 363 -7.65 4.22 10.13
N ALA A 364 -8.08 5.40 9.67
CA ALA A 364 -7.55 6.67 10.16
C ALA A 364 -7.90 6.85 11.64
N TRP A 365 -9.16 6.61 12.02
CA TRP A 365 -9.59 6.64 13.41
C TRP A 365 -8.83 5.61 14.27
N ALA A 366 -8.76 4.35 13.85
CA ALA A 366 -8.14 3.26 14.60
C ALA A 366 -6.63 3.44 14.80
N THR A 367 -5.95 4.01 13.81
CA THR A 367 -4.53 4.38 13.94
C THR A 367 -4.33 5.77 14.57
N GLY A 368 -5.41 6.54 14.76
CA GLY A 368 -5.48 7.95 15.14
C GLY A 368 -4.86 8.93 14.13
N SER A 369 -4.66 8.48 12.89
CA SER A 369 -4.22 9.31 11.76
C SER A 369 -5.30 10.34 11.44
N SER A 370 -4.89 11.49 10.91
CA SER A 370 -5.83 12.55 10.54
C SER A 370 -6.18 12.45 9.07
N LEU A 371 -7.47 12.55 8.75
CA LEU A 371 -7.96 12.73 7.37
C LEU A 371 -7.72 14.15 6.84
N ARG A 372 -7.22 15.09 7.68
CA ARG A 372 -6.84 16.43 7.21
C ARG A 372 -5.62 16.30 6.30
N ARG A 373 -5.70 16.92 5.12
CA ARG A 373 -4.61 16.96 4.14
C ARG A 373 -3.35 17.55 4.77
N ARG A 374 -2.27 16.76 4.82
CA ARG A 374 -0.96 17.18 5.34
C ARG A 374 0.11 16.93 4.28
N PRO A 375 1.08 17.84 4.08
CA PRO A 375 2.23 17.55 3.25
C PRO A 375 2.99 16.37 3.86
N TYR A 376 3.06 15.24 3.17
CA TYR A 376 4.05 14.23 3.49
C TYR A 376 5.41 14.79 3.09
N ALA A 377 6.32 14.91 4.06
CA ALA A 377 7.71 15.14 3.74
C ALA A 377 8.23 13.86 3.07
N TRP A 378 8.12 13.80 1.73
CA TRP A 378 8.85 12.83 0.96
C TRP A 378 10.32 13.11 1.26
N SER A 379 10.92 12.32 2.13
CA SER A 379 12.34 12.40 2.44
C SER A 379 13.13 11.88 1.24
N ALA A 380 13.12 12.64 0.14
CA ALA A 380 14.35 12.82 -0.61
C ALA A 380 15.32 13.52 0.34
N PRO A 381 16.62 13.17 0.34
CA PRO A 381 17.60 13.87 1.16
C PRO A 381 17.72 15.29 0.63
N THR A 382 16.88 16.19 1.14
CA THR A 382 17.13 17.62 1.10
C THR A 382 18.34 17.82 1.99
N ALA A 383 19.47 18.10 1.35
CA ALA A 383 20.61 18.72 1.99
C ALA A 383 20.05 19.80 2.92
N GLU A 384 20.34 19.63 4.21
CA GLU A 384 20.02 20.60 5.23
C GLU A 384 20.69 21.91 4.81
N ARG A 385 19.89 22.79 4.21
CA ARG A 385 20.34 24.11 3.77
C ARG A 385 20.65 24.85 5.06
N LYS A 386 21.93 24.86 5.46
CA LYS A 386 22.46 25.68 6.55
C LYS A 386 21.87 27.07 6.38
N ARG A 387 20.95 27.46 7.26
CA ARG A 387 20.55 28.86 7.35
C ARG A 387 21.78 29.62 7.85
N PRO A 388 22.23 30.71 7.19
CA PRO A 388 23.25 31.55 7.78
C PRO A 388 22.67 32.12 9.08
N ALA A 389 23.44 32.00 10.17
CA ALA A 389 23.07 32.55 11.46
C ALA A 389 22.87 34.06 11.32
N TYR A 390 21.72 34.52 11.80
CA TYR A 390 21.35 35.92 11.94
C TYR A 390 22.38 36.61 12.84
N SER A 391 23.03 37.66 12.31
CA SER A 391 23.85 38.58 13.10
C SER A 391 22.99 39.80 13.44
N PRO A 392 22.68 40.09 14.71
CA PRO A 392 22.08 41.37 15.06
C PRO A 392 23.18 42.42 15.15
N ALA A 393 23.07 43.45 14.31
CA ALA A 393 23.77 44.71 14.51
C ALA A 393 23.28 45.40 15.79
N SER A 394 24.18 46.18 16.37
CA SER A 394 24.14 46.96 17.61
C SER A 394 22.97 47.95 17.73
N PRO A 395 22.85 48.60 18.91
CA PRO A 395 23.01 50.05 18.87
C PRO A 395 23.91 50.62 19.97
N SER A 396 24.47 51.77 19.61
CA SER A 396 25.25 52.74 20.38
C SER A 396 24.49 53.39 21.54
N SER A 397 25.17 53.53 22.68
CA SER A 397 25.43 54.80 23.40
C SER A 397 26.39 54.54 24.54
#